data_AF-A0A0B7H349-F1
#
_entry.id   AF-A0A0B7H349-F1
#
_cell.length_a   1.000
_cell.length_b   1.000
_cell.length_c   1.000
_cell.angle_alpha   90.00
_cell.angle_beta   90.00
_cell.angle_gamma   90.00
#
_symmetry.space_group_name_H-M   'P 1'
#
loop_
_entity.id
_entity.type
_entity.pdbx_description
1 polymer ?
#
loop_
_entity_poly.entity_id
_entity_poly.type
_entity_poly.pdbx_seq_one_letter_code
_entity_poly.pdbx_strand_id
1 'polypeptide(L)'
;MEKFNLWGDFITYSGYYNFKYENIIDKRFEVLPGGSISWDGDPLKATLRNLRAAYMLNANPAALLESSQYNRKIPTQVVIKLEGELMKPETLFDINFPESNAGLVSELNYRLEDQDRKQLQAFSLLAQGSFMSERNTDNRLLAYNLF
;
A
#
# COMPACT_ATOMS: atom_id res chain seq x y z
N MET A 1 24.19 3.45 -32.92
CA MET A 1 23.59 4.27 -31.86
C MET A 1 24.13 3.77 -30.53
N GLU A 2 24.70 4.65 -29.72
CA GLU A 2 25.14 4.29 -28.37
C GLU A 2 23.91 3.94 -27.53
N LYS A 3 23.99 2.84 -26.78
CA LYS A 3 22.96 2.45 -25.82
C LYS A 3 23.19 3.23 -24.54
N PHE A 4 22.18 3.97 -24.10
CA PHE A 4 22.21 4.64 -22.80
C PHE A 4 22.21 3.57 -21.71
N ASN A 5 23.21 3.61 -20.83
CA ASN A 5 23.39 2.68 -19.73
C ASN A 5 23.55 3.44 -18.41
N LEU A 6 23.12 2.82 -17.31
CA LEU A 6 23.21 3.36 -15.95
C LEU A 6 23.77 2.29 -15.02
N TRP A 7 24.61 2.69 -14.07
CA TRP A 7 25.21 1.81 -13.08
C TRP A 7 25.17 2.43 -11.69
N GLY A 8 25.04 1.57 -10.69
CA GLY A 8 25.13 1.93 -9.28
C GLY A 8 23.80 1.86 -8.55
N ASP A 9 23.86 2.26 -7.28
CA ASP A 9 22.73 2.22 -6.37
C ASP A 9 22.24 3.63 -6.05
N PHE A 10 20.93 3.82 -6.12
CA PHE A 10 20.23 4.99 -5.63
C PHE A 10 19.52 4.64 -4.33
N ILE A 11 19.79 5.38 -3.26
CA ILE A 11 19.05 5.27 -2.00
C ILE A 11 17.96 6.34 -1.98
N THR A 12 16.75 5.91 -1.67
CA THR A 12 15.59 6.79 -1.58
C THR A 12 15.60 7.60 -0.29
N TYR A 13 15.38 8.90 -0.44
CA TYR A 13 15.27 9.86 0.66
C TYR A 13 13.89 10.52 0.71
N SER A 14 13.39 10.93 -0.46
CA SER A 14 12.06 11.52 -0.65
C SER A 14 11.64 11.38 -2.11
N GLY A 15 10.36 11.60 -2.38
CA GLY A 15 9.82 11.53 -3.73
C GLY A 15 8.34 11.17 -3.70
N TYR A 16 7.80 10.91 -4.88
CA TYR A 16 6.41 10.51 -5.03
C TYR A 16 6.29 9.25 -5.88
N TYR A 17 5.42 8.35 -5.47
CA TYR A 17 5.00 7.20 -6.25
C TYR A 17 3.53 7.37 -6.63
N ASN A 18 3.23 7.50 -7.91
CA ASN A 18 1.86 7.63 -8.41
C ASN A 18 1.28 6.25 -8.64
N PHE A 19 0.49 5.76 -7.69
CA PHE A 19 -0.23 4.51 -7.83
C PHE A 19 -1.51 4.75 -8.62
N LYS A 20 -1.61 4.07 -9.77
CA LYS A 20 -2.80 4.04 -10.60
C LYS A 20 -3.24 2.60 -10.77
N TYR A 21 -4.52 2.34 -10.53
CA TYR A 21 -5.12 1.02 -10.74
C TYR A 21 -6.43 1.19 -11.47
N GLU A 22 -6.42 0.76 -12.74
CA GLU A 22 -7.53 0.93 -13.68
C GLU A 22 -8.04 2.39 -13.65
N ASN A 23 -9.35 2.58 -13.73
CA ASN A 23 -10.00 3.88 -13.61
C ASN A 23 -10.57 4.15 -12.21
N ILE A 24 -10.16 3.38 -11.20
CA ILE A 24 -10.76 3.40 -9.85
C ILE A 24 -9.85 4.09 -8.84
N ILE A 25 -8.53 3.93 -8.97
CA ILE A 25 -7.56 4.48 -8.02
C ILE A 25 -6.54 5.34 -8.77
N ASP A 26 -6.41 6.60 -8.36
CA ASP A 26 -5.32 7.49 -8.73
C ASP A 26 -4.84 8.20 -7.46
N LYS A 27 -3.70 7.75 -6.91
CA LYS A 27 -3.17 8.19 -5.62
C LYS A 27 -1.69 8.46 -5.69
N ARG A 28 -1.28 9.62 -5.17
CA ARG A 28 0.13 9.99 -5.01
C ARG A 28 0.60 9.63 -3.61
N PHE A 29 1.43 8.60 -3.52
CA PHE A 29 2.09 8.18 -2.30
C PHE A 29 3.40 8.97 -2.12
N GLU A 30 3.76 9.24 -0.88
CA GLU A 30 5.04 9.85 -0.51
C GLU A 30 6.07 8.75 -0.27
N VAL A 31 7.20 8.80 -0.97
CA VAL A 31 8.28 7.80 -0.82
C VAL A 31 8.88 7.93 0.58
N LEU A 32 8.97 6.80 1.28
CA LEU A 32 9.62 6.68 2.57
C LEU A 32 11.11 6.41 2.37
N PRO A 33 11.98 6.95 3.25
CA PRO A 33 13.41 6.73 3.14
C PRO A 33 13.81 5.28 3.38
N GLY A 34 14.95 4.89 2.79
CA GLY A 34 15.63 3.62 3.08
C GLY A 34 15.35 2.45 2.11
N GLY A 35 14.60 2.69 1.02
CA GLY A 35 14.58 1.80 -0.14
C GLY A 35 15.72 2.09 -1.10
N SER A 36 16.01 1.17 -2.02
CA SER A 36 17.05 1.36 -3.04
C SER A 36 16.60 0.95 -4.44
N ILE A 37 17.26 1.53 -5.44
CA ILE A 37 17.15 1.16 -6.84
C ILE A 37 18.56 0.88 -7.36
N SER A 38 18.79 -0.29 -7.95
CA SER A 38 20.09 -0.72 -8.42
C SER A 38 20.07 -0.93 -9.93
N TRP A 39 21.06 -0.37 -10.64
CA TRP A 39 21.24 -0.56 -12.08
C TRP A 39 22.59 -1.21 -12.38
N ASP A 40 22.61 -2.09 -13.39
CA ASP A 40 23.79 -2.83 -13.84
C ASP A 40 24.04 -2.69 -15.36
N GLY A 41 23.42 -1.70 -16.00
CA GLY A 41 23.50 -1.47 -17.43
C GLY A 41 22.21 -0.87 -17.97
N ASP A 42 21.24 -1.71 -18.31
CA ASP A 42 19.97 -1.25 -18.92
C ASP A 42 19.16 -0.41 -17.90
N PRO A 43 18.90 0.88 -18.18
CA PRO A 43 18.16 1.77 -17.28
C PRO A 43 16.74 1.28 -16.95
N LEU A 44 16.14 0.48 -17.83
CA LEU A 44 14.80 -0.09 -17.67
C LEU A 44 14.81 -1.40 -16.89
N LYS A 45 15.97 -2.01 -16.64
CA LYS A 45 16.11 -3.28 -15.89
C LYS A 45 16.59 -3.08 -14.46
N ALA A 46 16.37 -1.90 -13.91
CA ALA A 46 16.73 -1.63 -12.52
C ALA A 46 15.98 -2.59 -11.57
N THR A 47 16.65 -2.95 -10.47
CA THR A 47 16.04 -3.73 -9.39
C THR A 47 15.68 -2.80 -8.24
N LEU A 48 14.43 -2.86 -7.80
CA LEU A 48 13.92 -2.22 -6.59
C LEU A 48 14.16 -3.13 -5.39
N ARG A 49 14.64 -2.55 -4.29
CA ARG A 49 14.78 -3.25 -3.01
C ARG A 49 14.20 -2.40 -1.88
N ASN A 50 13.21 -2.95 -1.18
CA ASN A 50 12.57 -2.31 -0.03
C ASN A 50 12.08 -0.87 -0.30
N LEU A 51 11.69 -0.56 -1.54
CA LEU A 51 11.16 0.75 -1.88
C LEU A 51 9.76 0.87 -1.28
N ARG A 52 9.54 1.83 -0.40
CA ARG A 52 8.26 2.02 0.28
C ARG A 52 7.72 3.41 0.02
N ALA A 53 6.40 3.50 -0.08
CA ALA A 53 5.72 4.79 -0.13
C ALA A 53 4.43 4.73 0.70
N ALA A 54 3.99 5.87 1.22
CA ALA A 54 2.84 5.95 2.13
C ALA A 54 1.79 6.94 1.61
N TYR A 55 0.51 6.59 1.82
CA TYR A 55 -0.63 7.47 1.62
C TYR A 55 -1.41 7.60 2.91
N MET A 56 -1.53 8.83 3.41
CA MET A 56 -2.22 9.14 4.66
C MET A 56 -3.69 9.48 4.41
N LEU A 57 -4.57 8.96 5.25
CA LEU A 57 -5.98 9.31 5.29
C LEU A 57 -6.56 9.16 6.70
N ASN A 58 -7.76 9.69 6.92
CA ASN A 58 -8.52 9.47 8.14
C ASN A 58 -9.70 8.54 7.85
N ALA A 59 -9.67 7.33 8.39
CA ALA A 59 -10.67 6.29 8.15
C ALA A 59 -11.35 5.84 9.46
N ASN A 60 -12.63 5.47 9.38
CA ASN A 60 -13.40 4.97 10.52
C ASN A 60 -13.21 3.45 10.62
N PRO A 61 -12.63 2.93 11.72
CA PRO A 61 -12.34 1.51 11.87
C PRO A 61 -13.56 0.64 12.21
N ALA A 62 -14.72 1.24 12.51
CA ALA A 62 -15.92 0.51 12.95
C ALA A 62 -16.31 -0.63 11.99
N ALA A 63 -16.15 -0.43 10.68
CA ALA A 63 -16.44 -1.47 9.69
C ALA A 63 -15.47 -2.65 9.77
N LEU A 64 -14.16 -2.38 9.92
CA LEU A 64 -13.13 -3.42 10.03
C LEU A 64 -13.23 -4.20 11.35
N LEU A 65 -13.54 -3.49 12.44
CA LEU A 65 -13.67 -4.07 13.78
C LEU A 65 -15.04 -4.68 14.04
N GLU A 66 -16.00 -4.43 13.15
CA GLU A 66 -17.42 -4.78 13.31
C GLU A 66 -18.00 -4.30 14.65
N SER A 67 -17.58 -3.11 15.08
CA SER A 67 -17.93 -2.53 16.39
C SER A 67 -18.29 -1.06 16.27
N SER A 68 -19.49 -0.71 16.74
CA SER A 68 -19.98 0.68 16.77
C SER A 68 -19.28 1.56 17.82
N GLN A 69 -18.52 0.95 18.74
CA GLN A 69 -17.72 1.66 19.75
C GLN A 69 -16.65 2.56 19.11
N TYR A 70 -16.10 2.16 17.97
CA TYR A 70 -15.00 2.84 17.31
C TYR A 70 -15.46 3.68 16.11
N ASN A 71 -16.49 4.51 16.31
CA ASN A 71 -17.13 5.27 15.23
C ASN A 71 -16.44 6.58 14.81
N ARG A 72 -15.23 6.86 15.33
CA ARG A 72 -14.45 8.06 15.01
C ARG A 72 -13.39 7.72 13.98
N LYS A 73 -13.12 8.65 13.06
CA LYS A 73 -12.01 8.52 12.12
C LYS A 73 -10.68 8.62 12.87
N ILE A 74 -9.73 7.76 12.51
CA ILE A 74 -8.37 7.75 13.05
C ILE A 74 -7.35 7.93 11.92
N PRO A 75 -6.15 8.47 12.21
CA PRO A 75 -5.04 8.48 11.26
C PRO A 75 -4.73 7.05 10.80
N THR A 76 -4.81 6.85 9.49
CA THR A 76 -4.58 5.59 8.81
C THR A 76 -3.55 5.85 7.71
N GLN A 77 -2.59 4.95 7.60
CA GLN A 77 -1.52 5.04 6.60
C GLN A 77 -1.53 3.77 5.77
N VAL A 78 -1.85 3.88 4.49
CA VAL A 78 -1.64 2.78 3.55
C VAL A 78 -0.19 2.86 3.07
N VAL A 79 0.59 1.81 3.33
CA VAL A 79 1.97 1.69 2.86
C VAL A 79 1.98 0.73 1.68
N ILE A 80 2.60 1.14 0.58
CA ILE A 80 2.94 0.26 -0.53
C ILE A 80 4.43 -0.04 -0.49
N LYS A 81 4.76 -1.33 -0.59
CA LYS A 81 6.13 -1.84 -0.72
C LYS A 81 6.30 -2.35 -2.15
N LEU A 82 7.38 -1.90 -2.78
CA LEU A 82 7.76 -2.18 -4.16
C LEU A 82 9.09 -2.93 -4.16
N GLU A 83 9.11 -4.09 -4.80
CA GLU A 83 10.26 -4.99 -4.92
C GLU A 83 10.40 -5.49 -6.37
N GLY A 84 11.57 -6.01 -6.74
CA GLY A 84 11.76 -6.67 -8.03
C GLY A 84 12.07 -5.71 -9.17
N GLU A 85 11.58 -5.98 -10.38
CA GLU A 85 11.94 -5.22 -11.57
C GLU A 85 11.26 -3.84 -11.62
N LEU A 86 12.02 -2.78 -11.92
CA LEU A 86 11.52 -1.39 -11.97
C LEU A 86 10.30 -1.23 -12.88
N MET A 87 10.28 -1.93 -14.02
CA MET A 87 9.20 -1.84 -15.00
C MET A 87 7.99 -2.69 -14.64
N LYS A 88 8.14 -3.65 -13.72
CA LYS A 88 7.07 -4.53 -13.26
C LYS A 88 7.28 -4.86 -11.78
N PRO A 89 7.11 -3.87 -10.90
CA PRO A 89 7.37 -4.07 -9.49
C PRO A 89 6.34 -5.03 -8.89
N GLU A 90 6.82 -5.91 -8.01
CA GLU A 90 5.95 -6.66 -7.10
C GLU A 90 5.47 -5.70 -6.01
N THR A 91 4.15 -5.64 -5.80
CA THR A 91 3.53 -4.71 -4.85
C THR A 91 2.95 -5.46 -3.66
N LEU A 92 3.35 -5.07 -2.46
CA LEU A 92 2.73 -5.52 -1.21
C LEU A 92 2.15 -4.33 -0.47
N PHE A 93 0.95 -4.48 0.08
CA PHE A 93 0.31 -3.44 0.87
C PHE A 93 0.43 -3.73 2.36
N ASP A 94 0.57 -2.65 3.13
CA ASP A 94 0.47 -2.65 4.58
C ASP A 94 -0.41 -1.49 5.06
N ILE A 95 -0.92 -1.58 6.29
CA ILE A 95 -1.76 -0.54 6.88
C ILE A 95 -1.28 -0.25 8.29
N ASN A 96 -0.85 0.99 8.51
CA ASN A 96 -0.42 1.47 9.82
C ASN A 96 -1.44 2.45 10.41
N PHE A 97 -1.44 2.57 11.73
CA PHE A 97 -2.35 3.43 12.49
C PHE A 97 -1.54 4.38 13.38
N PRO A 98 -0.88 5.39 12.78
CA PRO A 98 -0.07 6.32 13.54
C PRO A 98 -0.92 7.04 14.59
N GLU A 99 -0.30 7.42 15.72
CA GLU A 99 -0.94 8.20 16.79
C GLU A 99 -2.14 7.53 17.48
N SER A 100 -2.45 6.27 17.14
CA SER A 100 -3.51 5.48 17.77
C SER A 100 -3.00 4.74 19.02
N ASN A 101 -3.90 4.47 19.97
CA ASN A 101 -3.54 3.76 21.20
C ASN A 101 -3.20 2.28 20.93
N ALA A 102 -2.25 1.72 21.68
CA ALA A 102 -1.72 0.38 21.43
C ALA A 102 -2.79 -0.75 21.48
N GLY A 103 -3.80 -0.63 22.34
CA GLY A 103 -4.88 -1.62 22.43
C GLY A 103 -5.69 -1.70 21.13
N LEU A 104 -6.11 -0.54 20.61
CA LEU A 104 -6.82 -0.44 19.34
C LEU A 104 -5.95 -0.92 18.17
N VAL A 105 -4.66 -0.55 18.14
CA VAL A 105 -3.73 -0.98 17.09
C VAL A 105 -3.58 -2.50 17.06
N SER A 106 -3.46 -3.15 18.21
CA SER A 106 -3.40 -4.62 18.29
C SER A 106 -4.66 -5.28 17.74
N GLU A 107 -5.84 -4.74 18.05
CA GLU A 107 -7.12 -5.27 17.54
C GLU A 107 -7.22 -5.11 16.01
N LEU A 108 -6.82 -3.95 15.48
CA LEU A 108 -6.80 -3.68 14.04
C LEU A 108 -5.81 -4.59 13.30
N ASN A 109 -4.60 -4.76 13.86
CA ASN A 109 -3.57 -5.63 13.29
C ASN A 109 -4.03 -7.08 13.26
N TYR A 110 -4.75 -7.55 14.29
CA TYR A 110 -5.34 -8.88 14.30
C TYR A 110 -6.36 -9.06 13.16
N ARG A 111 -7.19 -8.05 12.87
CA ARG A 111 -8.12 -8.10 11.71
C ARG A 111 -7.42 -8.01 10.36
N LEU A 112 -6.15 -7.58 10.32
CA LEU A 112 -5.35 -7.35 9.12
C LEU A 112 -4.15 -8.31 9.02
N GLU A 113 -4.15 -9.40 9.78
CA GLU A 113 -3.03 -10.36 9.83
C GLU A 113 -2.83 -11.04 8.48
N ASP A 114 -3.92 -11.41 7.81
CA ASP A 114 -3.92 -12.02 6.49
C ASP A 114 -3.59 -11.01 5.38
N GLN A 115 -2.69 -11.40 4.47
CA GLN A 115 -2.15 -10.50 3.45
C GLN A 115 -3.19 -10.16 2.37
N ASP A 116 -4.05 -11.10 1.98
CA ASP A 116 -5.10 -10.86 0.99
C ASP A 116 -6.15 -9.89 1.55
N ARG A 117 -6.58 -10.12 2.80
CA ARG A 117 -7.46 -9.19 3.54
C ARG A 117 -6.84 -7.80 3.62
N LYS A 118 -5.56 -7.70 3.94
CA LYS A 118 -4.86 -6.42 4.03
C LYS A 118 -4.83 -5.69 2.69
N GLN A 119 -4.56 -6.42 1.61
CA GLN A 119 -4.60 -5.86 0.25
C GLN A 119 -5.98 -5.33 -0.11
N LEU A 120 -7.06 -6.09 0.15
CA LEU A 120 -8.42 -5.61 -0.09
C LEU A 120 -8.75 -4.35 0.69
N GLN A 121 -8.38 -4.31 1.98
CA GLN A 121 -8.65 -3.16 2.83
C GLN A 121 -7.85 -1.94 2.35
N ALA A 122 -6.60 -2.11 1.93
CA ALA A 122 -5.81 -1.06 1.30
C ALA A 122 -6.49 -0.53 0.03
N PHE A 123 -6.94 -1.41 -0.86
CA PHE A 123 -7.67 -1.01 -2.07
C PHE A 123 -8.96 -0.24 -1.73
N SER A 124 -9.70 -0.69 -0.71
CA SER A 124 -10.89 0.03 -0.24
C SER A 124 -10.56 1.43 0.27
N LEU A 125 -9.54 1.55 1.12
CA LEU A 125 -9.08 2.85 1.62
C LEU A 125 -8.65 3.78 0.47
N LEU A 126 -7.97 3.25 -0.54
CA LEU A 126 -7.51 4.04 -1.68
C LEU A 126 -8.64 4.44 -2.64
N ALA A 127 -9.61 3.56 -2.88
CA ALA A 127 -10.72 3.80 -3.81
C ALA A 127 -11.84 4.64 -3.18
N GLN A 128 -12.26 4.30 -1.95
CA GLN A 128 -13.44 4.88 -1.29
C GLN A 128 -13.13 5.62 0.01
N GLY A 129 -11.90 5.53 0.54
CA GLY A 129 -11.52 6.25 1.77
C GLY A 129 -12.06 5.63 3.07
N SER A 130 -12.49 4.37 3.04
CA SER A 130 -13.09 3.67 4.18
C SER A 130 -12.77 2.18 4.19
N PHE A 131 -12.78 1.58 5.38
CA PHE A 131 -12.67 0.13 5.54
C PHE A 131 -13.96 -0.59 5.09
N MET A 132 -13.83 -1.86 4.73
CA MET A 132 -14.94 -2.77 4.47
C MET A 132 -15.17 -3.69 5.69
N SER A 133 -16.43 -4.06 5.93
CA SER A 133 -16.78 -5.11 6.89
C SER A 133 -16.54 -6.51 6.32
N GLU A 134 -16.36 -7.52 7.17
CA GLU A 134 -16.04 -8.89 6.74
C GLU A 134 -17.13 -9.48 5.84
N ARG A 135 -18.41 -9.23 6.15
CA ARG A 135 -19.53 -9.64 5.28
C ARG A 135 -19.47 -9.11 3.85
N ASN A 136 -18.77 -8.00 3.62
CA ASN A 136 -18.64 -7.38 2.30
C ASN A 136 -17.33 -7.76 1.59
N THR A 137 -16.31 -8.24 2.32
CA THR A 137 -15.04 -8.68 1.71
C THR A 137 -15.22 -9.99 0.95
N ASP A 138 -15.98 -10.94 1.49
CA ASP A 138 -16.17 -12.26 0.87
C ASP A 138 -16.89 -12.18 -0.48
N ASN A 139 -17.92 -11.32 -0.57
CA ASN A 139 -18.65 -11.08 -1.82
C ASN A 139 -17.81 -10.39 -2.91
N ARG A 140 -16.82 -9.57 -2.52
CA ARG A 140 -15.98 -8.83 -3.48
C ARG A 140 -14.74 -9.62 -3.92
N LEU A 141 -14.19 -10.48 -3.08
CA LEU A 141 -13.14 -11.42 -3.46
C LEU A 141 -13.57 -12.33 -4.62
N LEU A 142 -14.81 -12.79 -4.58
CA LEU A 142 -15.42 -13.53 -5.69
C LEU A 142 -15.57 -12.69 -6.96
N ALA A 143 -15.83 -11.39 -6.82
CA ALA A 143 -15.97 -10.48 -7.96
C ALA A 143 -14.63 -10.06 -8.58
N TYR A 144 -13.56 -9.94 -7.78
CA TYR A 144 -12.22 -9.64 -8.28
C TYR A 144 -11.53 -10.85 -8.92
N ASN A 145 -11.82 -12.08 -8.47
CA ASN A 145 -11.33 -13.32 -9.10
C ASN A 145 -11.98 -13.65 -10.46
N LEU A 146 -12.84 -12.78 -10.99
CA LEU A 146 -13.49 -12.94 -12.29
C LEU A 146 -12.83 -12.13 -13.41
N PHE A 147 -11.65 -11.56 -13.17
CA PHE A 147 -10.82 -10.87 -14.15
C PHE A 147 -9.37 -11.34 -14.08
#